data_AF-A0A958VFJ2-F1
#
_entry.id   AF-A0A958VFJ2-F1
#
_cell.length_a   1.000
_cell.length_b   1.000
_cell.length_c   1.000
_cell.angle_alpha   90.00
_cell.angle_beta   90.00
_cell.angle_gamma   90.00
#
_symmetry.space_group_name_H-M   'P 1'
#
loop_
_entity.id
_entity.type
_entity.pdbx_description
1 polymer ?
#
loop_
_entity_poly.entity_id
_entity_poly.type
_entity_poly.pdbx_seq_one_letter_code
_entity_poly.pdbx_strand_id
1 'polypeptide(L)'
;MRRYLNLGLLILMFCPSYLFSQLGKDITDITYRRSSLHTMLIESGAYPMKDTVENVFYEAPFPEKYNNHTVGRKSFDPSKYGGTLGVENPDFDKKAAKSKSAGNPEDQKAIENYLEQEAIARQMIAKWFNRSPNGSFDMNLIGERGSYNASEMEAKIAEGSVRGVASLADAGEELIKNTFVVVTKLNFVKNEPFARAIRDAGLISANQIENELGRDLAIAAAETFYALTKDGYTALAVAYLYQLEWDEETAAIFYQDYWVSEANWDKNRVAAFDTSKIFKMKFVGAEKASSIVAISAGKSMNEIIHLATIRNIDNMYVKLQKKYDVFKTKTPLYSVDPLAAKIGLKEGVKGGDKFEVLEQTIDSKTGKTKYVSKGKITVDRKKIWDNRYNAGEEISVIEVEDEPAESDSAVVASNAMLAGGDDDDVVIEPEPNAAMAGGDDDDVVVLGTDSANAGGNNNNEVVSNGKETAVIKEETQDEVVQPKLNMTYFKGGSKKYYPGMLIRQVK
;
A
#
# COMPACT_ATOMS: atom_id res chain seq x y z
N MET A 1 18.17 -79.62 34.35
CA MET A 1 18.07 -80.24 33.01
C MET A 1 16.70 -79.93 32.41
N ARG A 2 16.68 -79.38 31.18
CA ARG A 2 15.64 -79.38 30.10
C ARG A 2 14.14 -79.27 30.47
N ARG A 3 13.45 -78.19 30.04
CA ARG A 3 12.59 -78.02 28.82
C ARG A 3 11.26 -78.81 28.90
N TYR A 4 10.06 -78.24 28.68
CA TYR A 4 9.43 -77.73 27.43
C TYR A 4 8.27 -76.75 27.79
N LEU A 5 8.03 -75.60 27.14
CA LEU A 5 7.44 -75.27 25.81
C LEU A 5 5.92 -74.97 25.87
N ASN A 6 5.54 -73.72 25.56
CA ASN A 6 4.34 -73.25 24.82
C ASN A 6 4.29 -71.70 24.95
N LEU A 7 4.81 -70.94 23.97
CA LEU A 7 4.12 -70.42 22.78
C LEU A 7 2.94 -69.48 23.12
N GLY A 8 3.25 -68.18 23.14
CA GLY A 8 2.28 -67.08 23.24
C GLY A 8 2.89 -65.82 22.62
N LEU A 9 2.50 -65.56 21.38
CA LEU A 9 2.82 -64.40 20.55
C LEU A 9 2.46 -63.10 21.28
N LEU A 10 3.42 -62.20 21.52
CA LEU A 10 3.10 -60.80 21.87
C LEU A 10 3.98 -59.83 21.07
N ILE A 11 3.27 -58.96 20.38
CA ILE A 11 3.70 -58.03 19.35
C ILE A 11 4.64 -56.97 19.93
N LEU A 12 5.78 -56.81 19.26
CA LEU A 12 6.78 -55.79 19.50
C LEU A 12 6.23 -54.44 18.99
N MET A 13 5.64 -53.63 19.87
CA MET A 13 5.22 -52.27 19.53
C MET A 13 6.45 -51.35 19.58
N PHE A 14 7.12 -51.26 18.43
CA PHE A 14 8.04 -50.17 18.10
C PHE A 14 7.30 -48.86 18.34
N CYS A 15 7.82 -47.99 19.21
CA CYS A 15 7.33 -46.64 19.40
C CYS A 15 8.28 -45.69 18.65
N PRO A 16 7.95 -45.26 17.42
CA PRO A 16 8.71 -44.23 16.74
C PRO A 16 8.18 -42.86 17.16
N SER A 17 9.07 -42.05 17.74
CA SER A 17 9.11 -40.58 17.61
C SER A 17 7.86 -39.78 18.00
N TYR A 18 7.82 -39.35 19.26
CA TYR A 18 7.17 -38.08 19.67
C TYR A 18 7.96 -36.85 19.18
N LEU A 19 8.22 -36.75 17.87
CA LEU A 19 8.88 -35.57 17.26
C LEU A 19 8.10 -34.96 16.09
N PHE A 20 6.87 -35.40 15.83
CA PHE A 20 5.97 -34.78 14.85
C PHE A 20 4.62 -34.45 15.47
N SER A 21 4.57 -33.43 16.33
CA SER A 21 3.31 -32.78 16.72
C SER A 21 3.46 -31.27 16.99
N GLN A 22 4.51 -30.64 16.45
CA GLN A 22 4.63 -29.16 16.43
C GLN A 22 4.57 -28.56 15.02
N LEU A 23 4.33 -29.35 13.98
CA LEU A 23 4.05 -28.84 12.62
C LEU A 23 2.54 -28.79 12.43
N GLY A 24 1.93 -27.62 12.64
CA GLY A 24 0.49 -27.43 12.41
C GLY A 24 -0.23 -26.42 13.30
N LYS A 25 0.48 -25.56 14.05
CA LYS A 25 -0.11 -24.27 14.40
C LYS A 25 -0.03 -23.42 13.15
N ASP A 26 -1.19 -23.09 12.58
CA ASP A 26 -1.32 -21.97 11.65
C ASP A 26 -0.49 -20.80 12.19
N ILE A 27 0.53 -20.40 11.44
CA ILE A 27 1.41 -19.25 11.76
C ILE A 27 0.64 -17.95 11.43
N THR A 28 -0.65 -17.90 11.77
CA THR A 28 -1.53 -16.78 11.47
C THR A 28 -1.30 -15.59 12.38
N ASP A 29 -0.66 -15.81 13.54
CA ASP A 29 -0.55 -14.81 14.60
C ASP A 29 0.90 -14.68 15.10
N ILE A 30 1.84 -14.37 14.20
CA ILE A 30 3.15 -13.88 14.63
C ILE A 30 2.93 -12.49 15.24
N THR A 31 2.85 -12.42 16.57
CA THR A 31 2.81 -11.14 17.29
C THR A 31 4.14 -10.41 17.10
N TYR A 32 4.09 -9.16 16.62
CA TYR A 32 5.25 -8.32 16.47
C TYR A 32 4.92 -6.86 16.78
N ARG A 33 5.96 -6.08 17.07
CA ARG A 33 5.82 -4.65 17.37
C ARG A 33 5.48 -3.88 16.10
N ARG A 34 4.33 -3.20 16.10
CA ARG A 34 3.85 -2.31 15.05
C ARG A 34 3.74 -0.89 15.57
N SER A 35 3.97 0.08 14.69
CA SER A 35 3.63 1.47 14.93
C SER A 35 2.12 1.63 15.14
N SER A 36 1.72 2.56 16.00
CA SER A 36 0.33 2.92 16.23
C SER A 36 -0.11 4.00 15.26
N LEU A 37 -1.35 3.91 14.75
CA LEU A 37 -1.88 4.87 13.79
C LEU A 37 -3.31 5.29 14.14
N HIS A 38 -3.54 6.59 14.08
CA HIS A 38 -4.85 7.23 14.02
C HIS A 38 -5.02 7.86 12.64
N THR A 39 -6.18 7.64 12.01
CA THR A 39 -6.52 8.23 10.71
C THR A 39 -7.64 9.25 10.87
N MET A 40 -7.52 10.36 10.15
CA MET A 40 -8.43 11.48 10.23
C MET A 40 -8.70 12.09 8.85
N LEU A 41 -9.90 12.60 8.62
CA LEU A 41 -10.32 13.28 7.41
C LEU A 41 -10.50 14.78 7.67
N ILE A 42 -10.03 15.62 6.74
CA ILE A 42 -10.44 17.02 6.68
C ILE A 42 -11.78 17.10 5.96
N GLU A 43 -12.81 17.59 6.64
CA GLU A 43 -14.12 17.88 6.05
C GLU A 43 -13.95 19.08 5.11
N SER A 44 -13.61 18.80 3.86
CA SER A 44 -13.31 19.83 2.85
C SER A 44 -14.59 20.50 2.35
N GLY A 45 -14.45 21.67 1.70
CA GLY A 45 -15.57 22.45 1.14
C GLY A 45 -16.38 21.73 0.07
N ALA A 46 -17.25 22.44 -0.67
CA ALA A 46 -18.08 21.82 -1.70
C ALA A 46 -17.24 21.32 -2.90
N TYR A 47 -17.33 20.02 -3.19
CA TYR A 47 -16.82 19.40 -4.42
C TYR A 47 -17.80 18.31 -4.89
N PRO A 48 -17.78 17.95 -6.19
CA PRO A 48 -18.66 16.90 -6.71
C PRO A 48 -18.52 15.60 -5.91
N MET A 49 -19.66 15.00 -5.55
CA MET A 49 -19.73 13.69 -4.90
C MET A 49 -19.05 13.60 -3.52
N LYS A 50 -18.95 14.74 -2.83
CA LYS A 50 -18.41 14.86 -1.46
C LYS A 50 -18.90 13.77 -0.52
N ASP A 51 -20.21 13.60 -0.37
CA ASP A 51 -20.77 12.63 0.58
C ASP A 51 -20.30 11.19 0.27
N THR A 52 -20.26 10.81 -1.01
CA THR A 52 -19.72 9.52 -1.45
C THR A 52 -18.26 9.38 -1.01
N VAL A 53 -17.44 10.39 -1.25
CA VAL A 53 -15.99 10.38 -0.97
C VAL A 53 -15.70 10.33 0.53
N GLU A 54 -16.43 11.11 1.33
CA GLU A 54 -16.29 11.08 2.79
C GLU A 54 -16.72 9.71 3.34
N ASN A 55 -17.82 9.14 2.85
CA ASN A 55 -18.25 7.80 3.24
C ASN A 55 -17.20 6.73 2.90
N VAL A 56 -16.57 6.82 1.73
CA VAL A 56 -15.48 5.89 1.34
C VAL A 56 -14.32 5.94 2.33
N PHE A 57 -13.95 7.11 2.84
CA PHE A 57 -12.90 7.21 3.87
C PHE A 57 -13.29 6.50 5.17
N TYR A 58 -14.56 6.55 5.57
CA TYR A 58 -15.04 5.87 6.78
C TYR A 58 -15.12 4.35 6.61
N GLU A 59 -15.49 3.89 5.41
CA GLU A 59 -15.60 2.48 5.04
C GLU A 59 -14.23 1.86 4.70
N ALA A 60 -13.24 2.68 4.35
CA ALA A 60 -11.90 2.24 4.01
C ALA A 60 -11.31 1.31 5.09
N PRO A 61 -10.80 0.12 4.71
CA PRO A 61 -10.15 -0.78 5.65
C PRO A 61 -8.96 -0.12 6.33
N PHE A 62 -8.84 -0.29 7.64
CA PHE A 62 -7.70 0.22 8.39
C PHE A 62 -6.38 -0.43 7.90
N PRO A 63 -5.27 0.32 7.76
CA PRO A 63 -3.98 -0.24 7.37
C PRO A 63 -3.44 -1.29 8.37
N GLU A 64 -3.56 -2.58 8.04
CA GLU A 64 -3.29 -3.71 8.96
C GLU A 64 -1.83 -3.81 9.46
N LYS A 65 -0.90 -3.13 8.78
CA LYS A 65 0.52 -3.05 9.18
C LYS A 65 0.74 -2.15 10.39
N TYR A 66 -0.28 -1.43 10.84
CA TYR A 66 -0.27 -0.59 12.02
C TYR A 66 -1.21 -1.14 13.11
N ASN A 67 -0.95 -0.77 14.35
CA ASN A 67 -1.91 -0.94 15.42
C ASN A 67 -2.97 0.17 15.34
N ASN A 68 -4.25 -0.18 15.34
CA ASN A 68 -5.31 0.83 15.42
C ASN A 68 -5.23 1.55 16.77
N HIS A 69 -4.92 2.83 16.71
CA HIS A 69 -4.79 3.71 17.87
C HIS A 69 -5.66 4.97 17.68
N THR A 70 -6.82 4.78 17.04
CA THR A 70 -7.80 5.84 16.83
C THR A 70 -8.31 6.39 18.17
N VAL A 71 -8.37 7.71 18.29
CA VAL A 71 -8.88 8.47 19.43
C VAL A 71 -9.78 9.59 18.93
N GLY A 72 -10.70 10.07 19.77
CA GLY A 72 -11.58 11.18 19.41
C GLY A 72 -12.37 10.96 18.12
N ARG A 73 -12.65 12.06 17.40
CA ARG A 73 -13.32 12.05 16.10
C ARG A 73 -12.35 11.69 14.98
N LYS A 74 -12.86 11.07 13.92
CA LYS A 74 -12.11 10.75 12.70
C LYS A 74 -12.18 11.85 11.64
N SER A 75 -12.76 13.00 11.95
CA SER A 75 -12.83 14.13 11.04
C SER A 75 -12.95 15.46 11.77
N PHE A 76 -12.64 16.54 11.06
CA PHE A 76 -12.91 17.90 11.54
C PHE A 76 -13.12 18.89 10.39
N ASP A 77 -13.90 19.93 10.69
CA ASP A 77 -14.12 21.09 9.83
C ASP A 77 -12.97 22.10 10.01
N PRO A 78 -12.12 22.29 8.99
CA PRO A 78 -10.94 23.16 9.09
C PRO A 78 -11.29 24.64 9.31
N SER A 79 -12.51 25.08 8.96
CA SER A 79 -12.93 26.48 9.12
C SER A 79 -12.99 26.91 10.59
N LYS A 80 -13.24 25.96 11.50
CA LYS A 80 -13.26 26.19 12.96
C LYS A 80 -11.87 26.37 13.57
N TYR A 81 -10.83 25.99 12.83
CA TYR A 81 -9.44 25.96 13.31
C TYR A 81 -8.53 26.88 12.49
N GLY A 82 -9.10 27.89 11.83
CA GLY A 82 -8.34 28.91 11.09
C GLY A 82 -7.89 28.47 9.69
N GLY A 83 -8.45 27.38 9.16
CA GLY A 83 -8.32 27.00 7.76
C GLY A 83 -9.33 27.74 6.87
N THR A 84 -8.92 28.09 5.65
CA THR A 84 -9.78 28.76 4.65
C THR A 84 -10.52 27.77 3.74
N LEU A 85 -10.31 26.47 3.93
CA LEU A 85 -10.68 25.38 3.03
C LEU A 85 -12.16 24.97 3.01
N GLY A 86 -12.97 25.59 3.86
CA GLY A 86 -14.44 25.47 3.80
C GLY A 86 -15.07 26.35 2.72
N VAL A 87 -14.29 27.20 2.06
CA VAL A 87 -14.75 28.08 0.98
C VAL A 87 -14.46 27.41 -0.35
N GLU A 88 -15.47 27.34 -1.23
CA GLU A 88 -15.31 26.94 -2.64
C GLU A 88 -14.08 27.63 -3.22
N ASN A 89 -13.00 26.87 -3.44
CA ASN A 89 -11.79 27.42 -4.05
C ASN A 89 -11.63 26.85 -5.46
N PRO A 90 -12.21 27.51 -6.48
CA PRO A 90 -12.02 27.13 -7.88
C PRO A 90 -10.55 27.25 -8.33
N ASP A 91 -9.64 27.84 -7.53
CA ASP A 91 -8.20 27.91 -7.84
C ASP A 91 -7.39 26.67 -7.39
N PHE A 92 -8.03 25.59 -6.91
CA PHE A 92 -7.35 24.28 -6.85
C PHE A 92 -6.74 23.94 -8.23
N ASP A 93 -7.36 24.43 -9.31
CA ASP A 93 -6.99 24.22 -10.71
C ASP A 93 -5.69 24.89 -11.17
N LYS A 94 -5.11 25.86 -10.46
CA LYS A 94 -3.92 26.60 -10.96
C LYS A 94 -2.65 26.48 -10.13
N LYS A 95 -2.75 26.28 -8.82
CA LYS A 95 -1.58 26.24 -7.91
C LYS A 95 -1.19 24.84 -7.46
N ALA A 96 -2.13 23.89 -7.34
CA ALA A 96 -1.84 22.53 -6.88
C ALA A 96 -0.96 21.74 -7.88
N ALA A 97 -1.12 21.99 -9.17
CA ALA A 97 -0.29 21.41 -10.23
C ALA A 97 1.15 21.95 -10.26
N LYS A 98 1.42 23.12 -9.68
CA LYS A 98 2.74 23.78 -9.67
C LYS A 98 3.46 23.76 -8.31
N SER A 99 2.79 23.35 -7.24
CA SER A 99 3.41 23.27 -5.91
C SER A 99 4.38 22.09 -5.82
N LYS A 100 5.65 22.37 -5.53
CA LYS A 100 6.65 21.35 -5.18
C LYS A 100 6.45 20.76 -3.77
N SER A 101 5.70 21.43 -2.88
CA SER A 101 5.34 20.87 -1.58
C SER A 101 3.99 20.15 -1.68
N ALA A 102 3.95 18.91 -1.20
CA ALA A 102 2.71 18.13 -1.15
C ALA A 102 1.69 18.72 -0.16
N GLY A 103 2.15 19.38 0.92
CA GLY A 103 1.28 20.03 1.91
C GLY A 103 1.06 21.53 1.66
N ASN A 104 -0.15 22.01 1.94
CA ASN A 104 -0.51 23.43 2.00
C ASN A 104 -0.29 23.98 3.43
N PRO A 105 0.45 25.08 3.62
CA PRO A 105 0.64 25.69 4.94
C PRO A 105 -0.65 26.06 5.68
N GLU A 106 -1.71 26.47 4.98
CA GLU A 106 -2.99 26.81 5.62
C GLU A 106 -3.70 25.57 6.16
N ASP A 107 -3.69 24.47 5.39
CA ASP A 107 -4.19 23.17 5.84
C ASP A 107 -3.40 22.70 7.06
N GLN A 108 -2.07 22.77 6.99
CA GLN A 108 -1.19 22.35 8.07
C GLN A 108 -1.50 23.11 9.36
N LYS A 109 -1.63 24.44 9.29
CA LYS A 109 -1.97 25.28 10.43
C LYS A 109 -3.33 24.91 11.03
N ALA A 110 -4.34 24.66 10.19
CA ALA A 110 -5.66 24.26 10.67
C ALA A 110 -5.64 22.89 11.37
N ILE A 111 -4.87 21.94 10.83
CA ILE A 111 -4.65 20.63 11.44
C ILE A 111 -3.95 20.78 12.79
N GLU A 112 -2.86 21.53 12.86
CA GLU A 112 -2.11 21.74 14.11
C GLU A 112 -2.99 22.37 15.20
N ASN A 113 -3.78 23.39 14.83
CA ASN A 113 -4.76 24.00 15.73
C ASN A 113 -5.80 22.99 16.24
N TYR A 114 -6.33 22.13 15.36
CA TYR A 114 -7.26 21.07 15.76
C TYR A 114 -6.58 20.08 16.72
N LEU A 115 -5.40 19.56 16.37
CA LEU A 115 -4.67 18.57 17.17
C LEU A 115 -4.36 19.09 18.58
N GLU A 116 -4.03 20.39 18.70
CA GLU A 116 -3.77 21.06 19.97
C GLU A 116 -5.04 21.32 20.77
N GLN A 117 -6.08 21.93 20.16
CA GLN A 117 -7.31 22.31 20.86
C GLN A 117 -8.10 21.10 21.35
N GLU A 118 -8.16 20.02 20.57
CA GLU A 118 -8.80 18.77 20.97
C GLU A 118 -7.86 17.88 21.81
N ALA A 119 -6.62 18.32 22.06
CA ALA A 119 -5.61 17.61 22.85
C ALA A 119 -5.38 16.15 22.38
N ILE A 120 -5.29 15.94 21.06
CA ILE A 120 -5.17 14.60 20.46
C ILE A 120 -3.96 13.84 21.00
N ALA A 121 -2.81 14.50 21.17
CA ALA A 121 -1.62 13.89 21.76
C ALA A 121 -1.88 13.32 23.17
N ARG A 122 -2.57 14.08 24.02
CA ARG A 122 -2.94 13.63 25.37
C ARG A 122 -3.90 12.45 25.33
N GLN A 123 -4.85 12.44 24.40
CA GLN A 123 -5.78 11.31 24.22
C GLN A 123 -5.05 10.03 23.81
N MET A 124 -4.04 10.13 22.93
CA MET A 124 -3.21 8.98 22.54
C MET A 124 -2.42 8.41 23.71
N ILE A 125 -1.81 9.28 24.51
CA ILE A 125 -1.08 8.88 25.72
C ILE A 125 -2.04 8.21 26.71
N ALA A 126 -3.21 8.81 26.94
CA ALA A 126 -4.25 8.21 27.78
C ALA A 126 -4.66 6.80 27.30
N LYS A 127 -4.75 6.60 25.97
CA LYS A 127 -5.05 5.28 25.40
C LYS A 127 -3.91 4.28 25.59
N TRP A 128 -2.66 4.68 25.40
CA TRP A 128 -1.50 3.81 25.64
C TRP A 128 -1.44 3.26 27.07
N PHE A 129 -1.82 4.09 28.03
CA PHE A 129 -1.83 3.76 29.45
C PHE A 129 -3.23 3.34 29.96
N ASN A 130 -4.11 2.89 29.06
CA ASN A 130 -5.49 2.45 29.31
C ASN A 130 -6.22 3.25 30.40
N ARG A 131 -6.23 4.57 30.23
CA ARG A 131 -6.79 5.46 31.24
C ARG A 131 -8.26 5.13 31.52
N SER A 132 -8.57 4.87 32.78
CA SER A 132 -9.92 4.53 33.24
C SER A 132 -10.79 5.79 33.43
N PRO A 133 -12.12 5.64 33.60
CA PRO A 133 -13.01 6.78 33.89
C PRO A 133 -12.69 7.53 35.19
N ASN A 134 -12.04 6.89 36.17
CA ASN A 134 -11.62 7.56 37.41
C ASN A 134 -10.27 8.29 37.27
N GLY A 135 -9.64 8.21 36.09
CA GLY A 135 -8.37 8.85 35.77
C GLY A 135 -7.14 7.99 36.04
N SER A 136 -7.28 6.79 36.61
CA SER A 136 -6.18 5.83 36.79
C SER A 136 -5.64 5.30 35.47
N PHE A 137 -4.39 4.85 35.50
CA PHE A 137 -3.67 4.27 34.38
C PHE A 137 -3.22 2.84 34.68
N ASP A 138 -3.02 2.05 33.64
CA ASP A 138 -2.40 0.72 33.68
C ASP A 138 -1.43 0.50 32.50
N MET A 139 -0.66 -0.59 32.54
CA MET A 139 0.35 -0.90 31.52
C MET A 139 -0.09 -2.01 30.54
N ASN A 140 -1.35 -2.43 30.57
CA ASN A 140 -1.82 -3.62 29.85
C ASN A 140 -1.62 -3.52 28.34
N LEU A 141 -1.88 -2.35 27.72
CA LEU A 141 -1.81 -2.20 26.26
C LEU A 141 -0.36 -2.13 25.79
N ILE A 142 0.52 -1.54 26.60
CA ILE A 142 1.96 -1.53 26.37
C ILE A 142 2.52 -2.95 26.50
N GLY A 143 2.07 -3.70 27.50
CA GLY A 143 2.39 -5.12 27.67
C GLY A 143 1.99 -5.96 26.46
N GLU A 144 0.73 -5.85 26.03
CA GLU A 144 0.18 -6.56 24.88
C GLU A 144 0.97 -6.26 23.59
N ARG A 145 1.18 -4.98 23.28
CA ARG A 145 1.82 -4.56 22.02
C ARG A 145 3.35 -4.68 22.03
N GLY A 146 3.96 -4.70 23.21
CA GLY A 146 5.40 -4.82 23.41
C GLY A 146 5.87 -6.24 23.73
N SER A 147 4.95 -7.15 24.01
CA SER A 147 5.20 -8.50 24.51
C SER A 147 5.96 -8.50 25.85
N TYR A 148 5.57 -7.59 26.74
CA TYR A 148 6.12 -7.45 28.09
C TYR A 148 5.16 -8.01 29.15
N ASN A 149 5.68 -8.39 30.32
CA ASN A 149 4.86 -8.76 31.48
C ASN A 149 4.35 -7.50 32.21
N ALA A 150 3.05 -7.18 32.08
CA ALA A 150 2.44 -5.96 32.60
C ALA A 150 2.48 -5.85 34.13
N SER A 151 2.22 -6.95 34.86
CA SER A 151 2.18 -6.95 36.32
C SER A 151 3.54 -6.68 36.95
N GLU A 152 4.62 -7.20 36.37
CA GLU A 152 5.98 -6.93 36.83
C GLU A 152 6.39 -5.47 36.60
N MET A 153 5.90 -4.87 35.51
CA MET A 153 6.11 -3.47 35.20
C MET A 153 5.40 -2.56 36.22
N GLU A 154 4.12 -2.79 36.50
CA GLU A 154 3.35 -1.98 37.45
C GLU A 154 3.94 -1.98 38.87
N ALA A 155 4.40 -3.14 39.36
CA ALA A 155 5.06 -3.26 40.65
C ALA A 155 6.32 -2.38 40.74
N LYS A 156 7.14 -2.36 39.67
CA LYS A 156 8.36 -1.55 39.60
C LYS A 156 8.10 -0.05 39.53
N ILE A 157 6.98 0.40 38.94
CA ILE A 157 6.55 1.81 38.98
C ILE A 157 6.13 2.18 40.41
N ALA A 158 5.32 1.33 41.05
CA ALA A 158 4.79 1.59 42.39
C ALA A 158 5.88 1.68 43.46
N GLU A 159 7.00 0.98 43.29
CA GLU A 159 8.17 1.06 44.17
C GLU A 159 8.96 2.37 44.05
N GLY A 160 8.66 3.24 43.07
CA GLY A 160 9.36 4.52 42.88
C GLY A 160 10.86 4.36 42.58
N SER A 161 11.32 3.15 42.24
CA SER A 161 12.74 2.89 42.01
C SER A 161 13.18 3.48 40.68
N VAL A 162 14.27 4.24 40.67
CA VAL A 162 14.88 4.83 39.46
C VAL A 162 15.12 3.76 38.38
N ARG A 163 15.43 2.53 38.79
CA ARG A 163 15.64 1.37 37.91
C ARG A 163 14.33 0.81 37.32
N GLY A 164 13.23 0.86 38.06
CA GLY A 164 11.88 0.52 37.59
C GLY A 164 11.39 1.49 36.54
N VAL A 165 11.45 2.80 36.84
CA VAL A 165 11.09 3.88 35.92
C VAL A 165 11.93 3.85 34.64
N ALA A 166 13.25 3.60 34.73
CA ALA A 166 14.12 3.48 33.56
C ALA A 166 13.77 2.30 32.64
N SER A 167 13.50 1.11 33.20
CA SER A 167 13.15 -0.08 32.41
C SER A 167 11.80 0.06 31.68
N LEU A 168 10.93 0.93 32.21
CA LEU A 168 9.56 1.19 31.74
C LEU A 168 9.47 2.35 30.77
N ALA A 169 10.23 3.42 31.02
CA ALA A 169 10.56 4.41 30.02
C ALA A 169 11.05 3.68 28.76
N ASP A 170 11.97 2.72 28.88
CA ASP A 170 12.55 2.02 27.74
C ASP A 170 11.58 1.13 26.93
N ALA A 171 10.62 0.48 27.59
CA ALA A 171 9.61 -0.36 26.96
C ALA A 171 8.51 0.44 26.25
N GLY A 172 8.07 1.54 26.89
CA GLY A 172 7.09 2.47 26.34
C GLY A 172 7.68 3.42 25.29
N GLU A 173 8.93 3.87 25.45
CA GLU A 173 9.55 4.88 24.58
C GLU A 173 9.61 4.40 23.13
N GLU A 174 9.98 3.14 22.85
CA GLU A 174 10.00 2.63 21.48
C GLU A 174 8.60 2.53 20.85
N LEU A 175 7.58 2.14 21.61
CA LEU A 175 6.24 1.89 21.10
C LEU A 175 5.41 3.18 21.01
N ILE A 176 5.42 3.97 22.07
CA ILE A 176 4.64 5.21 22.21
C ILE A 176 5.17 6.26 21.23
N LYS A 177 6.50 6.42 21.10
CA LYS A 177 7.07 7.37 20.12
C LYS A 177 6.75 6.99 18.67
N ASN A 178 6.50 5.70 18.40
CA ASN A 178 6.06 5.22 17.10
C ASN A 178 4.53 5.26 16.98
N THR A 179 3.92 6.37 17.40
CA THR A 179 2.49 6.66 17.25
C THR A 179 2.30 7.81 16.29
N PHE A 180 1.46 7.62 15.29
CA PHE A 180 1.27 8.55 14.19
C PHE A 180 -0.19 8.97 14.03
N VAL A 181 -0.38 10.20 13.56
CA VAL A 181 -1.64 10.66 12.98
C VAL A 181 -1.42 10.88 11.50
N VAL A 182 -2.27 10.30 10.67
CA VAL A 182 -2.37 10.67 9.26
C VAL A 182 -3.68 11.41 9.08
N VAL A 183 -3.57 12.69 8.74
CA VAL A 183 -4.70 13.54 8.39
C VAL A 183 -4.79 13.62 6.88
N THR A 184 -5.89 13.13 6.32
CA THR A 184 -6.14 13.03 4.90
C THR A 184 -7.08 14.14 4.45
N LYS A 185 -6.72 14.83 3.39
CA LYS A 185 -7.60 15.70 2.62
C LYS A 185 -7.93 15.02 1.30
N LEU A 186 -9.21 14.87 1.01
CA LEU A 186 -9.69 14.38 -0.28
C LEU A 186 -10.28 15.54 -1.07
N ASN A 187 -10.17 15.49 -2.39
CA ASN A 187 -10.81 16.43 -3.30
C ASN A 187 -11.10 15.74 -4.64
N PHE A 188 -12.12 16.21 -5.35
CA PHE A 188 -12.46 15.74 -6.69
C PHE A 188 -12.62 16.91 -7.64
N VAL A 189 -11.90 16.87 -8.75
CA VAL A 189 -11.96 17.89 -9.81
C VAL A 189 -12.34 17.25 -11.13
N LYS A 190 -12.83 18.02 -12.09
CA LYS A 190 -13.10 17.48 -13.45
C LYS A 190 -11.78 17.05 -14.08
N ASN A 191 -11.78 15.96 -14.86
CA ASN A 191 -10.56 15.49 -15.50
C ASN A 191 -10.01 16.44 -16.56
N GLU A 192 -10.88 17.12 -17.31
CA GLU A 192 -10.51 17.84 -18.53
C GLU A 192 -9.27 18.75 -18.39
N PRO A 193 -9.16 19.62 -17.36
CA PRO A 193 -7.98 20.48 -17.20
C PRO A 193 -6.69 19.67 -16.96
N PHE A 194 -6.79 18.57 -16.24
CA PHE A 194 -5.66 17.70 -15.89
C PHE A 194 -5.22 16.83 -17.07
N ALA A 195 -6.18 16.18 -17.74
CA ALA A 195 -5.96 15.40 -18.95
C ALA A 195 -5.34 16.26 -20.06
N ARG A 196 -5.82 17.50 -20.23
CA ARG A 196 -5.25 18.46 -21.17
C ARG A 196 -3.80 18.81 -20.83
N ALA A 197 -3.51 19.09 -19.56
CA ALA A 197 -2.15 19.43 -19.13
C ALA A 197 -1.14 18.30 -19.40
N ILE A 198 -1.53 17.04 -19.17
CA ILE A 198 -0.69 15.86 -19.48
C ILE A 198 -0.51 15.72 -20.99
N ARG A 199 -1.59 15.83 -21.77
CA ARG A 199 -1.51 15.78 -23.24
C ARG A 199 -0.55 16.83 -23.77
N ASP A 200 -0.72 18.09 -23.36
CA ASP A 200 0.10 19.20 -23.86
C ASP A 200 1.58 19.01 -23.50
N ALA A 201 1.88 18.49 -22.30
CA ALA A 201 3.24 18.10 -21.92
C ALA A 201 3.77 16.93 -22.77
N GLY A 202 2.94 15.92 -23.03
CA GLY A 202 3.26 14.80 -23.91
C GLY A 202 3.58 15.24 -25.34
N LEU A 203 2.81 16.18 -25.90
CA LEU A 203 3.06 16.77 -27.21
C LEU A 203 4.38 17.56 -27.25
N ILE A 204 4.70 18.32 -26.20
CA ILE A 204 5.98 19.02 -26.09
C ILE A 204 7.14 18.02 -26.10
N SER A 205 7.07 16.96 -25.31
CA SER A 205 8.10 15.91 -25.27
C SER A 205 8.20 15.13 -26.58
N ALA A 206 7.06 14.79 -27.21
CA ALA A 206 7.04 14.09 -28.49
C ALA A 206 7.74 14.88 -29.59
N ASN A 207 7.57 16.20 -29.62
CA ASN A 207 8.24 17.08 -30.58
C ASN A 207 9.77 17.15 -30.41
N GLN A 208 10.32 16.60 -29.33
CA GLN A 208 11.77 16.47 -29.12
C GLN A 208 12.35 15.16 -29.70
N ILE A 209 11.50 14.23 -30.14
CA ILE A 209 11.92 12.96 -30.76
C ILE A 209 12.31 13.23 -32.21
N GLU A 210 13.57 12.91 -32.55
CA GLU A 210 14.12 13.14 -33.91
C GLU A 210 13.50 12.19 -34.95
N ASN A 211 13.19 10.96 -34.55
CA ASN A 211 12.61 9.96 -35.44
C ASN A 211 11.11 10.23 -35.66
N GLU A 212 10.71 10.42 -36.92
CA GLU A 212 9.34 10.76 -37.31
C GLU A 212 8.31 9.73 -36.85
N LEU A 213 8.57 8.43 -37.05
CA LEU A 213 7.68 7.37 -36.59
C LEU A 213 7.52 7.38 -35.06
N GLY A 214 8.63 7.55 -34.33
CA GLY A 214 8.61 7.65 -32.86
C GLY A 214 7.87 8.89 -32.36
N ARG A 215 8.01 10.04 -33.03
CA ARG A 215 7.28 11.27 -32.73
C ARG A 215 5.78 11.09 -32.95
N ASP A 216 5.37 10.54 -34.09
CA ASP A 216 3.96 10.40 -34.45
C ASP A 216 3.25 9.39 -33.52
N LEU A 217 3.91 8.29 -33.15
CA LEU A 217 3.42 7.36 -32.14
C LEU A 217 3.25 8.02 -30.77
N ALA A 218 4.21 8.85 -30.35
CA ALA A 218 4.14 9.57 -29.08
C ALA A 218 3.00 10.62 -29.06
N ILE A 219 2.79 11.33 -30.17
CA ILE A 219 1.66 12.26 -30.35
C ILE A 219 0.33 11.50 -30.29
N ALA A 220 0.19 10.40 -31.03
CA ALA A 220 -1.02 9.59 -31.05
C ALA A 220 -1.34 9.01 -29.66
N ALA A 221 -0.33 8.59 -28.91
CA ALA A 221 -0.49 8.13 -27.52
C ALA A 221 -1.00 9.25 -26.60
N ALA A 222 -0.46 10.47 -26.72
CA ALA A 222 -0.89 11.61 -25.93
C ALA A 222 -2.36 12.00 -26.22
N GLU A 223 -2.76 12.02 -27.50
CA GLU A 223 -4.15 12.31 -27.90
C GLU A 223 -5.12 11.19 -27.50
N THR A 224 -4.72 9.93 -27.64
CA THR A 224 -5.50 8.77 -27.18
C THR A 224 -5.73 8.85 -25.67
N PHE A 225 -4.68 9.13 -24.90
CA PHE A 225 -4.80 9.35 -23.46
C PHE A 225 -5.82 10.47 -23.15
N TYR A 226 -5.72 11.61 -23.84
CA TYR A 226 -6.66 12.72 -23.64
C TYR A 226 -8.10 12.30 -23.95
N ALA A 227 -8.35 11.63 -25.07
CA ALA A 227 -9.69 11.19 -25.47
C ALA A 227 -10.31 10.23 -24.43
N LEU A 228 -9.50 9.30 -23.90
CA LEU A 228 -9.94 8.33 -22.88
C LEU A 228 -10.19 8.97 -21.51
N THR A 229 -9.49 10.06 -21.18
CA THR A 229 -9.46 10.59 -19.80
C THR A 229 -10.14 11.94 -19.62
N LYS A 230 -10.41 12.71 -20.67
CA LYS A 230 -10.98 14.06 -20.57
C LYS A 230 -12.32 14.12 -19.83
N ASP A 231 -13.11 13.05 -19.92
CA ASP A 231 -14.40 12.92 -19.27
C ASP A 231 -14.24 12.16 -17.94
N GLY A 232 -14.95 12.61 -16.89
CA GLY A 232 -14.87 12.03 -15.54
C GLY A 232 -14.24 12.99 -14.52
N TYR A 233 -13.68 12.41 -13.44
CA TYR A 233 -13.14 13.17 -12.31
C TYR A 233 -11.76 12.69 -11.89
N THR A 234 -10.91 13.62 -11.45
CA THR A 234 -9.61 13.29 -10.87
C THR A 234 -9.79 13.26 -9.36
N ALA A 235 -9.56 12.09 -8.78
CA ALA A 235 -9.50 11.89 -7.34
C ALA A 235 -8.14 12.39 -6.84
N LEU A 236 -8.14 13.36 -5.94
CA LEU A 236 -6.95 13.96 -5.36
C LEU A 236 -6.92 13.71 -3.86
N ALA A 237 -5.76 13.35 -3.34
CA ALA A 237 -5.62 13.07 -1.93
C ALA A 237 -4.27 13.59 -1.40
N VAL A 238 -4.30 14.28 -0.27
CA VAL A 238 -3.12 14.81 0.43
C VAL A 238 -3.09 14.28 1.86
N ALA A 239 -1.98 13.68 2.27
CA ALA A 239 -1.77 13.11 3.60
C ALA A 239 -0.79 13.99 4.34
N TYR A 240 -1.16 14.43 5.53
CA TYR A 240 -0.29 15.10 6.49
C TYR A 240 0.05 14.12 7.60
N LEU A 241 1.34 13.80 7.73
CA LEU A 241 1.85 12.85 8.70
C LEU A 241 2.39 13.60 9.92
N TYR A 242 1.88 13.23 11.09
CA TYR A 242 2.36 13.70 12.38
C TYR A 242 2.79 12.51 13.25
N GLN A 243 3.76 12.74 14.13
CA GLN A 243 4.26 11.78 15.09
C GLN A 243 4.06 12.31 16.51
N LEU A 244 3.65 11.45 17.43
CA LEU A 244 3.55 11.80 18.84
C LEU A 244 4.94 12.13 19.40
N GLU A 245 5.08 13.29 20.05
CA GLU A 245 6.30 13.64 20.77
C GLU A 245 6.29 12.94 22.13
N TRP A 246 7.14 11.92 22.26
CA TRP A 246 7.33 11.15 23.48
C TRP A 246 8.83 10.93 23.72
N ASP A 247 9.47 11.93 24.31
CA ASP A 247 10.87 11.91 24.69
C ASP A 247 11.06 11.60 26.19
N GLU A 248 12.33 11.54 26.62
CA GLU A 248 12.69 11.21 28.00
C GLU A 248 12.13 12.22 29.01
N GLU A 249 12.10 13.50 28.65
CA GLU A 249 11.56 14.57 29.50
C GLU A 249 10.04 14.44 29.66
N THR A 250 9.32 14.27 28.56
CA THR A 250 7.86 14.08 28.57
C THR A 250 7.47 12.83 29.35
N ALA A 251 8.22 11.73 29.16
CA ALA A 251 8.00 10.49 29.90
C ALA A 251 8.27 10.67 31.40
N ALA A 252 9.35 11.36 31.77
CA ALA A 252 9.68 11.63 33.17
C ALA A 252 8.56 12.44 33.85
N ILE A 253 8.09 13.52 33.23
CA ILE A 253 6.98 14.33 33.75
C ILE A 253 5.73 13.47 33.90
N PHE A 254 5.39 12.65 32.90
CA PHE A 254 4.23 11.75 32.99
C PHE A 254 4.32 10.79 34.19
N TYR A 255 5.43 10.06 34.33
CA TYR A 255 5.56 9.08 35.42
C TYR A 255 5.69 9.71 36.81
N GLN A 256 6.32 10.88 36.92
CA GLN A 256 6.53 11.53 38.21
C GLN A 256 5.30 12.30 38.68
N ASP A 257 4.65 13.04 37.77
CA ASP A 257 3.66 14.04 38.13
C ASP A 257 2.22 13.62 37.79
N TYR A 258 2.03 12.73 36.81
CA TYR A 258 0.70 12.37 36.31
C TYR A 258 0.29 10.93 36.61
N TRP A 259 1.25 10.01 36.70
CA TRP A 259 0.98 8.59 36.90
C TRP A 259 0.24 8.33 38.20
N VAL A 260 -0.86 7.59 38.08
CA VAL A 260 -1.78 7.23 39.15
C VAL A 260 -2.40 5.88 38.80
N SER A 261 -2.28 4.88 39.68
CA SER A 261 -2.93 3.57 39.50
C SER A 261 -4.18 3.47 40.36
N GLU A 262 -5.01 2.44 40.15
CA GLU A 262 -6.17 2.20 41.02
C GLU A 262 -5.79 2.02 42.50
N ALA A 263 -4.67 1.34 42.76
CA ALA A 263 -4.20 1.08 44.12
C ALA A 263 -3.67 2.34 44.82
N ASN A 264 -3.10 3.29 44.06
CA ASN A 264 -2.47 4.49 44.57
C ASN A 264 -3.10 5.74 43.95
N TRP A 265 -4.43 5.83 44.05
CA TRP A 265 -5.19 6.90 43.42
C TRP A 265 -4.94 8.27 44.06
N ASP A 266 -4.69 9.30 43.25
CA ASP A 266 -4.43 10.68 43.67
C ASP A 266 -5.16 11.68 42.76
N LYS A 267 -6.09 12.44 43.36
CA LYS A 267 -6.92 13.44 42.66
C LYS A 267 -6.11 14.55 41.99
N ASN A 268 -5.02 15.00 42.61
CA ASN A 268 -4.20 16.10 42.10
C ASN A 268 -3.43 15.66 40.85
N ARG A 269 -2.92 14.43 40.83
CA ARG A 269 -2.25 13.86 39.65
C ARG A 269 -3.21 13.66 38.48
N VAL A 270 -4.43 13.19 38.76
CA VAL A 270 -5.51 13.11 37.76
C VAL A 270 -5.77 14.48 37.14
N ALA A 271 -5.99 15.51 37.97
CA ALA A 271 -6.23 16.88 37.50
C ALA A 271 -5.04 17.48 36.75
N ALA A 272 -3.80 17.17 37.19
CA ALA A 272 -2.58 17.62 36.54
C ALA A 272 -2.46 17.04 35.11
N PHE A 273 -2.77 15.75 34.93
CA PHE A 273 -2.83 15.15 33.59
C PHE A 273 -3.92 15.79 32.72
N ASP A 274 -5.15 15.92 33.25
CA ASP A 274 -6.32 16.40 32.51
C ASP A 274 -6.16 17.82 31.95
N THR A 275 -5.41 18.66 32.67
CA THR A 275 -5.16 20.05 32.29
C THR A 275 -3.82 20.26 31.57
N SER A 276 -3.01 19.20 31.43
CA SER A 276 -1.67 19.28 30.85
C SER A 276 -1.71 19.62 29.36
N LYS A 277 -0.76 20.48 28.95
CA LYS A 277 -0.51 20.90 27.56
C LYS A 277 0.87 20.51 27.06
N ILE A 278 1.62 19.69 27.80
CA ILE A 278 2.99 19.32 27.43
C ILE A 278 3.03 18.37 26.22
N PHE A 279 1.96 17.58 26.04
CA PHE A 279 1.89 16.56 25.01
C PHE A 279 1.59 17.16 23.65
N LYS A 280 2.43 16.83 22.65
CA LYS A 280 2.42 17.46 21.34
C LYS A 280 2.50 16.45 20.21
N MET A 281 2.05 16.89 19.05
CA MET A 281 2.23 16.20 17.78
C MET A 281 3.26 16.96 16.95
N LYS A 282 4.27 16.26 16.46
CA LYS A 282 5.29 16.79 15.57
C LYS A 282 4.93 16.54 14.12
N PHE A 283 4.92 17.57 13.30
CA PHE A 283 4.80 17.40 11.85
C PHE A 283 6.04 16.69 11.28
N VAL A 284 5.80 15.60 10.56
CA VAL A 284 6.86 14.81 9.89
C VAL A 284 6.96 15.21 8.42
N GLY A 285 5.82 15.41 7.77
CA GLY A 285 5.77 15.77 6.37
C GLY A 285 4.41 15.50 5.73
N ALA A 286 4.35 15.69 4.42
CA ALA A 286 3.14 15.46 3.65
C ALA A 286 3.45 14.79 2.32
N GLU A 287 2.49 14.04 1.81
CA GLU A 287 2.53 13.38 0.50
C GLU A 287 1.17 13.51 -0.19
N LYS A 288 1.19 13.47 -1.53
CA LYS A 288 -0.01 13.55 -2.35
C LYS A 288 -0.12 12.32 -3.26
N ALA A 289 -1.34 11.91 -3.56
CA ALA A 289 -1.63 10.94 -4.60
C ALA A 289 -2.80 11.44 -5.45
N SER A 290 -2.75 11.11 -6.73
CA SER A 290 -3.74 11.52 -7.71
C SER A 290 -4.06 10.33 -8.59
N SER A 291 -5.34 10.12 -8.87
CA SER A 291 -5.80 9.11 -9.81
C SER A 291 -6.86 9.72 -10.71
N ILE A 292 -6.70 9.52 -12.01
CA ILE A 292 -7.70 9.90 -13.00
C ILE A 292 -8.75 8.80 -13.04
N VAL A 293 -10.01 9.19 -12.84
CA VAL A 293 -11.17 8.32 -12.99
C VAL A 293 -11.80 8.57 -14.35
N ALA A 294 -11.53 7.69 -15.30
CA ALA A 294 -12.18 7.73 -16.62
C ALA A 294 -13.58 7.11 -16.54
N ILE A 295 -14.50 7.59 -17.37
CA ILE A 295 -15.82 6.98 -17.48
C ILE A 295 -15.68 5.68 -18.28
N SER A 296 -15.79 4.53 -17.62
CA SER A 296 -15.86 3.22 -18.30
C SER A 296 -17.29 2.75 -18.49
N ALA A 297 -17.58 2.12 -19.62
CA ALA A 297 -18.83 1.40 -19.82
C ALA A 297 -18.98 0.28 -18.77
N GLY A 298 -20.17 0.17 -18.16
CA GLY A 298 -20.53 -0.95 -17.29
C GLY A 298 -20.30 -0.80 -15.78
N LYS A 299 -19.63 0.25 -15.29
CA LYS A 299 -19.52 0.56 -13.84
C LYS A 299 -20.19 1.89 -13.50
N SER A 300 -20.81 1.99 -12.32
CA SER A 300 -21.42 3.25 -11.87
C SER A 300 -20.34 4.25 -11.43
N MET A 301 -20.60 5.55 -11.59
CA MET A 301 -19.66 6.60 -11.18
C MET A 301 -19.28 6.49 -9.69
N ASN A 302 -20.22 6.09 -8.82
CA ASN A 302 -19.96 5.88 -7.39
C ASN A 302 -18.93 4.77 -7.13
N GLU A 303 -19.04 3.63 -7.84
CA GLU A 303 -18.11 2.51 -7.68
C GLU A 303 -16.69 2.90 -8.11
N ILE A 304 -16.55 3.61 -9.23
CA ILE A 304 -15.22 4.00 -9.72
C ILE A 304 -14.58 5.03 -8.78
N ILE A 305 -15.37 5.97 -8.23
CA ILE A 305 -14.90 6.94 -7.23
C ILE A 305 -14.51 6.26 -5.93
N HIS A 306 -15.28 5.28 -5.47
CA HIS A 306 -14.93 4.50 -4.29
C HIS A 306 -13.57 3.83 -4.48
N LEU A 307 -13.38 3.12 -5.60
CA LEU A 307 -12.12 2.45 -5.92
C LEU A 307 -10.94 3.42 -6.03
N ALA A 308 -11.10 4.53 -6.73
CA ALA A 308 -10.04 5.53 -6.90
C ALA A 308 -9.66 6.18 -5.57
N THR A 309 -10.63 6.44 -4.70
CA THR A 309 -10.39 7.00 -3.37
C THR A 309 -9.58 6.03 -2.50
N ILE A 310 -9.97 4.75 -2.46
CA ILE A 310 -9.22 3.72 -1.70
C ILE A 310 -7.80 3.57 -2.24
N ARG A 311 -7.63 3.49 -3.56
CA ARG A 311 -6.30 3.40 -4.19
C ARG A 311 -5.43 4.60 -3.87
N ASN A 312 -5.98 5.81 -3.94
CA ASN A 312 -5.26 7.01 -3.56
C ASN A 312 -4.83 6.99 -2.09
N ILE A 313 -5.71 6.57 -1.17
CA ILE A 313 -5.38 6.41 0.25
C ILE A 313 -4.21 5.43 0.41
N ASP A 314 -4.28 4.23 -0.20
CA ASP A 314 -3.20 3.23 -0.15
C ASP A 314 -1.89 3.80 -0.72
N ASN A 315 -1.95 4.47 -1.88
CA ASN A 315 -0.78 5.07 -2.53
C ASN A 315 -0.14 6.19 -1.69
N MET A 316 -0.92 6.98 -0.95
CA MET A 316 -0.36 7.96 -0.01
C MET A 316 0.42 7.27 1.11
N TYR A 317 -0.11 6.18 1.67
CA TYR A 317 0.63 5.39 2.66
C TYR A 317 1.94 4.86 2.09
N VAL A 318 1.92 4.32 0.87
CA VAL A 318 3.13 3.85 0.17
C VAL A 318 4.15 4.98 0.02
N LYS A 319 3.74 6.17 -0.46
CA LYS A 319 4.62 7.33 -0.63
C LYS A 319 5.19 7.79 0.72
N LEU A 320 4.36 7.91 1.75
CA LEU A 320 4.79 8.26 3.10
C LEU A 320 5.80 7.25 3.65
N GLN A 321 5.55 5.94 3.51
CA GLN A 321 6.44 4.88 3.98
C GLN A 321 7.77 4.88 3.23
N LYS A 322 7.78 5.12 1.91
CA LYS A 322 9.01 5.19 1.12
C LYS A 322 9.88 6.39 1.52
N LYS A 323 9.25 7.55 1.75
CA LYS A 323 9.95 8.81 2.03
C LYS A 323 10.41 8.96 3.48
N TYR A 324 9.54 8.64 4.43
CA TYR A 324 9.77 8.88 5.85
C TYR A 324 10.12 7.59 6.59
N ASP A 325 11.40 7.40 6.91
CA ASP A 325 11.91 6.17 7.53
C ASP A 325 11.24 5.83 8.87
N VAL A 326 10.83 6.84 9.65
CA VAL A 326 10.10 6.67 10.92
C VAL A 326 8.72 6.02 10.72
N PHE A 327 8.14 6.15 9.54
CA PHE A 327 6.81 5.65 9.22
C PHE A 327 6.81 4.29 8.51
N LYS A 328 7.99 3.76 8.17
CA LYS A 328 8.13 2.45 7.51
C LYS A 328 7.60 1.33 8.36
N THR A 329 6.81 0.47 7.75
CA THR A 329 6.30 -0.74 8.39
C THR A 329 7.33 -1.87 8.35
N LYS A 330 7.24 -2.76 9.33
CA LYS A 330 7.92 -4.05 9.33
C LYS A 330 6.88 -5.14 9.05
N THR A 331 7.26 -6.20 8.36
CA THR A 331 6.38 -7.37 8.13
C THR A 331 7.12 -8.63 8.55
N PRO A 332 6.50 -9.58 9.26
CA PRO A 332 7.16 -10.84 9.58
C PRO A 332 7.34 -11.72 8.34
N LEU A 333 8.48 -12.41 8.26
CA LEU A 333 8.66 -13.57 7.37
C LEU A 333 7.70 -14.66 7.83
N TYR A 334 6.82 -15.05 6.92
CA TYR A 334 5.84 -16.10 7.14
C TYR A 334 6.46 -17.49 6.91
N SER A 335 7.26 -17.62 5.85
CA SER A 335 8.03 -18.84 5.55
C SER A 335 9.45 -18.48 5.10
N VAL A 336 10.37 -19.44 5.27
CA VAL A 336 11.77 -19.35 4.82
C VAL A 336 12.13 -20.39 3.76
N ASP A 337 11.24 -21.34 3.50
CA ASP A 337 11.35 -22.31 2.41
C ASP A 337 9.95 -22.61 1.82
N PRO A 338 9.55 -21.94 0.73
CA PRO A 338 10.23 -20.78 0.12
C PRO A 338 10.13 -19.52 1.01
N LEU A 339 11.01 -18.55 0.80
CA LEU A 339 10.95 -17.25 1.49
C LEU A 339 9.67 -16.49 1.07
N ALA A 340 8.82 -16.19 2.03
CA ALA A 340 7.55 -15.50 1.77
C ALA A 340 7.08 -14.65 2.95
N ALA A 341 6.36 -13.56 2.65
CA ALA A 341 5.74 -12.68 3.64
C ALA A 341 4.39 -12.14 3.14
N LYS A 342 3.47 -11.89 4.07
CA LYS A 342 2.14 -11.31 3.79
C LYS A 342 2.25 -9.81 3.55
N ILE A 343 2.83 -9.42 2.42
CA ILE A 343 2.95 -8.03 1.93
C ILE A 343 2.77 -8.08 0.40
N GLY A 344 2.20 -7.05 -0.22
CA GLY A 344 1.84 -7.08 -1.63
C GLY A 344 1.74 -5.72 -2.29
N LEU A 345 1.01 -5.67 -3.42
CA LEU A 345 0.84 -4.46 -4.23
C LEU A 345 0.19 -3.31 -3.46
N LYS A 346 -0.69 -3.60 -2.48
CA LYS A 346 -1.30 -2.58 -1.61
C LYS A 346 -0.26 -1.80 -0.80
N GLU A 347 0.81 -2.47 -0.37
CA GLU A 347 1.94 -1.84 0.29
C GLU A 347 3.00 -1.32 -0.70
N GLY A 348 2.68 -1.28 -1.99
CA GLY A 348 3.53 -0.71 -3.04
C GLY A 348 4.78 -1.54 -3.36
N VAL A 349 4.72 -2.86 -3.10
CA VAL A 349 5.79 -3.81 -3.39
C VAL A 349 5.89 -4.05 -4.90
N LYS A 350 7.06 -3.80 -5.48
CA LYS A 350 7.36 -4.04 -6.89
C LYS A 350 8.36 -5.20 -7.07
N GLY A 351 8.34 -5.80 -8.26
CA GLY A 351 9.25 -6.89 -8.60
C GLY A 351 10.71 -6.44 -8.57
N GLY A 352 11.54 -7.12 -7.79
CA GLY A 352 12.94 -6.74 -7.62
C GLY A 352 13.20 -5.77 -6.46
N ASP A 353 12.18 -5.32 -5.74
CA ASP A 353 12.34 -4.54 -4.52
C ASP A 353 13.21 -5.30 -3.51
N LYS A 354 14.02 -4.57 -2.77
CA LYS A 354 14.92 -5.13 -1.76
C LYS A 354 14.36 -4.89 -0.37
N PHE A 355 14.48 -5.92 0.46
CA PHE A 355 14.14 -5.86 1.87
C PHE A 355 15.35 -6.29 2.68
N GLU A 356 15.58 -5.65 3.81
CA GLU A 356 16.46 -6.20 4.83
C GLU A 356 15.67 -7.14 5.75
N VAL A 357 16.34 -8.18 6.24
CA VAL A 357 15.82 -9.10 7.24
C VAL A 357 16.41 -8.71 8.59
N LEU A 358 15.54 -8.46 9.56
CA LEU A 358 15.84 -7.93 10.89
C LEU A 358 15.56 -9.00 11.94
N GLU A 359 16.56 -9.26 12.79
CA GLU A 359 16.39 -10.03 14.01
C GLU A 359 16.11 -9.09 15.19
N GLN A 360 15.09 -9.41 15.97
CA GLN A 360 14.85 -8.74 17.25
C GLN A 360 15.85 -9.27 18.28
N THR A 361 16.68 -8.41 18.84
CA THR A 361 17.62 -8.72 19.92
C THR A 361 17.35 -7.81 21.11
N ILE A 362 17.88 -8.18 22.27
CA ILE A 362 17.85 -7.33 23.47
C ILE A 362 19.28 -6.85 23.73
N ASP A 363 19.45 -5.54 23.89
CA ASP A 363 20.71 -4.96 24.31
C ASP A 363 21.00 -5.35 25.77
N SER A 364 22.11 -6.05 25.99
CA SER A 364 22.44 -6.59 27.31
C SER A 364 22.80 -5.55 28.37
N LYS A 365 23.09 -4.30 27.98
CA LYS A 365 23.43 -3.21 28.90
C LYS A 365 22.21 -2.38 29.29
N THR A 366 21.31 -2.16 28.33
CA THR A 366 20.15 -1.27 28.50
C THR A 366 18.82 -2.03 28.62
N GLY A 367 18.79 -3.32 28.28
CA GLY A 367 17.53 -4.10 28.19
C GLY A 367 16.64 -3.70 27.01
N LYS A 368 17.08 -2.75 26.17
CA LYS A 368 16.30 -2.24 25.03
C LYS A 368 16.21 -3.26 23.91
N THR A 369 15.04 -3.38 23.31
CA THR A 369 14.89 -4.12 22.06
C THR A 369 15.64 -3.40 20.94
N LYS A 370 16.38 -4.16 20.13
CA LYS A 370 17.09 -3.69 18.95
C LYS A 370 16.74 -4.58 17.77
N TYR A 371 16.70 -3.98 16.60
CA TYR A 371 16.52 -4.71 15.34
C TYR A 371 17.84 -4.73 14.58
N VAL A 372 18.44 -5.92 14.49
CA VAL A 372 19.76 -6.12 13.85
C VAL A 372 19.56 -6.71 12.46
N SER A 373 20.10 -6.03 11.45
CA SER A 373 20.06 -6.52 10.07
C SER A 373 20.90 -7.78 9.92
N LYS A 374 20.30 -8.86 9.41
CA LYS A 374 20.93 -10.17 9.18
C LYS A 374 21.21 -10.43 7.71
N GLY A 375 20.69 -9.61 6.81
CA GLY A 375 20.92 -9.74 5.37
C GLY A 375 19.83 -9.06 4.57
N LYS A 376 19.87 -9.26 3.25
CA LYS A 376 18.88 -8.74 2.31
C LYS A 376 18.21 -9.88 1.55
N ILE A 377 16.96 -9.67 1.17
CA ILE A 377 16.17 -10.50 0.28
C ILE A 377 15.58 -9.61 -0.82
N THR A 378 15.29 -10.20 -1.97
CA THR A 378 14.78 -9.49 -3.15
C THR A 378 13.43 -10.08 -3.55
N VAL A 379 12.44 -9.24 -3.81
CA VAL A 379 11.12 -9.69 -4.27
C VAL A 379 11.25 -10.45 -5.58
N ASP A 380 10.61 -11.62 -5.67
CA ASP A 380 10.52 -12.33 -6.93
C ASP A 380 9.57 -11.60 -7.88
N ARG A 381 10.11 -11.18 -9.03
CA ARG A 381 9.40 -10.39 -10.05
C ARG A 381 8.10 -11.03 -10.54
N LYS A 382 7.99 -12.36 -10.47
CA LYS A 382 6.83 -13.11 -10.96
C LYS A 382 5.87 -13.57 -9.86
N LYS A 383 6.17 -13.32 -8.57
CA LYS A 383 5.41 -13.89 -7.44
C LYS A 383 5.11 -12.83 -6.38
N ILE A 384 4.30 -11.85 -6.78
CA ILE A 384 3.87 -10.73 -5.95
C ILE A 384 2.39 -10.90 -5.65
N TRP A 385 2.01 -10.76 -4.39
CA TRP A 385 0.62 -10.84 -3.98
C TRP A 385 -0.14 -9.55 -4.35
N ASP A 386 -1.19 -9.68 -5.17
CA ASP A 386 -2.16 -8.61 -5.33
C ASP A 386 -3.20 -8.65 -4.19
N ASN A 387 -2.96 -7.81 -3.19
CA ASN A 387 -3.82 -7.62 -2.02
C ASN A 387 -4.56 -6.28 -2.03
N ARG A 388 -4.66 -5.64 -3.20
CA ARG A 388 -5.43 -4.40 -3.35
C ARG A 388 -6.92 -4.68 -3.20
N TYR A 389 -7.66 -3.67 -2.78
CA TYR A 389 -9.13 -3.73 -2.74
C TYR A 389 -9.67 -3.98 -4.17
N ASN A 390 -10.58 -4.95 -4.31
CA ASN A 390 -11.07 -5.49 -5.59
C ASN A 390 -9.97 -6.03 -6.54
N ALA A 391 -8.92 -6.64 -6.00
CA ALA A 391 -7.90 -7.33 -6.81
C ALA A 391 -8.51 -8.39 -7.75
N GLY A 392 -8.23 -8.26 -9.05
CA GLY A 392 -8.74 -9.13 -10.12
C GLY A 392 -9.87 -8.54 -10.96
N GLU A 393 -10.38 -7.35 -10.63
CA GLU A 393 -11.30 -6.61 -11.50
C GLU A 393 -10.54 -5.62 -12.40
N GLU A 394 -10.92 -5.54 -13.67
CA GLU A 394 -10.54 -4.41 -14.51
C GLU A 394 -11.18 -3.13 -13.99
N ILE A 395 -10.34 -2.10 -13.82
CA ILE A 395 -10.74 -0.83 -13.23
C ILE A 395 -10.14 0.28 -14.09
N SER A 396 -10.98 1.19 -14.60
CA SER A 396 -10.68 2.38 -15.40
C SER A 396 -10.10 3.54 -14.58
N VAL A 397 -9.17 3.22 -13.68
CA VAL A 397 -8.47 4.19 -12.84
C VAL A 397 -7.01 4.21 -13.26
N ILE A 398 -6.57 5.37 -13.75
CA ILE A 398 -5.19 5.60 -14.18
C ILE A 398 -4.48 6.35 -13.06
N GLU A 399 -3.50 5.71 -12.45
CA GLU A 399 -2.63 6.36 -11.46
C GLU A 399 -1.72 7.37 -12.15
N VAL A 400 -1.57 8.54 -11.54
CA VAL A 400 -0.68 9.57 -12.06
C VAL A 400 0.58 9.59 -11.22
N GLU A 401 1.70 9.16 -11.79
CA GLU A 401 3.00 9.25 -11.12
C GLU A 401 3.50 10.71 -11.14
N ASP A 402 3.96 11.20 -9.98
CA ASP A 402 4.59 12.52 -9.82
C ASP A 402 6.07 12.47 -10.25
N GLU A 403 6.40 11.90 -11.41
CA GLU A 403 7.78 11.92 -11.91
C GLU A 403 8.06 13.29 -12.55
N PRO A 404 9.14 14.00 -12.18
CA PRO A 404 9.63 15.09 -13.02
C PRO A 404 9.97 14.49 -14.39
N ALA A 405 9.68 15.23 -15.46
CA ALA A 405 9.94 14.83 -16.84
C ALA A 405 11.45 14.75 -17.16
N GLU A 406 12.20 13.92 -16.44
CA GLU A 406 13.57 13.55 -16.77
C GLU A 406 13.67 12.03 -16.86
N SER A 407 13.90 11.59 -18.11
CA SER A 407 14.34 10.26 -18.54
C SER A 407 13.44 9.06 -18.25
N ASP A 408 12.34 8.92 -18.99
CA ASP A 408 12.05 7.71 -19.77
C ASP A 408 10.80 7.93 -20.64
N SER A 409 10.99 8.09 -21.94
CA SER A 409 9.94 8.35 -22.93
C SER A 409 9.04 7.14 -23.24
N ALA A 410 8.95 6.16 -22.34
CA ALA A 410 8.27 4.87 -22.56
C ALA A 410 7.14 4.56 -21.56
N VAL A 411 6.98 5.32 -20.47
CA VAL A 411 6.07 4.94 -19.37
C VAL A 411 4.60 5.31 -19.65
N VAL A 412 4.33 6.30 -20.50
CA VAL A 412 2.94 6.71 -20.82
C VAL A 412 2.29 5.76 -21.84
N ALA A 413 3.08 5.12 -22.72
CA ALA A 413 2.58 4.23 -23.78
C ALA A 413 2.11 2.86 -23.25
N SER A 414 2.74 2.34 -22.19
CA SER A 414 2.44 1.00 -21.64
C SER A 414 1.10 0.93 -20.89
N ASN A 415 0.64 2.03 -20.29
CA ASN A 415 -0.65 2.07 -19.60
C ASN A 415 -1.85 2.26 -20.55
N ALA A 416 -1.63 2.75 -21.77
CA ALA A 416 -2.68 2.90 -22.79
C ALA A 416 -2.96 1.60 -23.56
N MET A 417 -1.94 0.75 -23.76
CA MET A 417 -2.09 -0.53 -24.46
C MET A 417 -2.86 -1.60 -23.68
N LEU A 418 -2.98 -1.48 -22.35
CA LEU A 418 -3.69 -2.46 -21.52
C LEU A 418 -5.21 -2.20 -21.39
N ALA A 419 -5.73 -1.13 -21.99
CA ALA A 419 -7.15 -0.76 -21.94
C ALA A 419 -7.87 -0.85 -23.31
N GLY A 420 -7.16 -1.27 -24.36
CA GLY A 420 -7.75 -1.63 -25.65
C GLY A 420 -7.88 -3.15 -25.73
N GLY A 421 -9.10 -3.65 -25.58
CA GLY A 421 -9.40 -5.05 -25.86
C GLY A 421 -9.16 -5.39 -27.33
N ASP A 422 -8.60 -6.58 -27.53
CA ASP A 422 -8.59 -7.47 -28.69
C ASP A 422 -8.79 -6.83 -30.07
N ASP A 423 -7.72 -6.78 -30.87
CA ASP A 423 -7.77 -7.01 -32.31
C ASP A 423 -6.43 -7.60 -32.77
N ASP A 424 -6.48 -8.89 -33.12
CA ASP A 424 -5.56 -9.70 -33.94
C ASP A 424 -4.08 -9.26 -34.08
N ASP A 425 -3.21 -9.97 -33.35
CA ASP A 425 -1.77 -10.01 -33.59
C ASP A 425 -1.44 -10.54 -35.00
N VAL A 426 -1.14 -9.64 -35.94
CA VAL A 426 -0.34 -10.00 -37.12
C VAL A 426 1.13 -10.03 -36.70
N VAL A 427 1.58 -11.22 -36.30
CA VAL A 427 2.99 -11.53 -36.11
C VAL A 427 3.68 -11.52 -37.48
N ILE A 428 4.51 -10.50 -37.74
CA ILE A 428 5.52 -10.59 -38.80
C ILE A 428 6.78 -11.17 -38.16
N GLU A 429 7.02 -12.46 -38.36
CA GLU A 429 8.29 -13.10 -38.02
C GLU A 429 9.40 -12.61 -38.97
N PRO A 430 10.60 -12.26 -38.45
CA PRO A 430 11.77 -12.03 -39.29
C PRO A 430 12.46 -13.36 -39.60
N GLU A 431 12.33 -13.85 -40.83
CA GLU A 431 13.17 -14.95 -41.35
C GLU A 431 14.62 -14.48 -41.58
N PRO A 432 15.61 -15.37 -41.40
CA PRO A 432 17.01 -14.99 -41.21
C PRO A 432 17.80 -14.80 -42.52
N ASN A 433 18.78 -13.90 -42.43
CA ASN A 433 19.84 -13.65 -43.42
C ASN A 433 20.50 -14.94 -43.95
N ALA A 434 20.46 -15.13 -45.27
CA ALA A 434 21.43 -15.91 -46.03
C ALA A 434 22.06 -15.03 -47.11
N ALA A 435 23.38 -15.09 -47.18
CA ALA A 435 24.25 -14.23 -47.97
C ALA A 435 24.27 -14.54 -49.48
N MET A 436 24.75 -13.54 -50.23
CA MET A 436 25.57 -13.58 -51.47
C MET A 436 24.92 -13.14 -52.80
N ALA A 437 25.61 -12.15 -53.39
CA ALA A 437 25.93 -11.95 -54.82
C ALA A 437 24.90 -11.32 -55.77
N GLY A 438 25.07 -10.00 -56.00
CA GLY A 438 25.55 -9.39 -57.26
C GLY A 438 24.85 -9.67 -58.60
N GLY A 439 24.55 -8.59 -59.33
CA GLY A 439 24.64 -8.53 -60.79
C GLY A 439 23.35 -8.24 -61.55
N ASP A 440 23.22 -6.97 -61.97
CA ASP A 440 22.88 -6.48 -63.32
C ASP A 440 21.56 -6.80 -64.06
N ASP A 441 21.10 -5.72 -64.72
CA ASP A 441 20.37 -5.57 -65.99
C ASP A 441 18.82 -5.67 -66.08
N ASP A 442 18.27 -4.48 -66.37
CA ASP A 442 17.42 -4.09 -67.51
C ASP A 442 15.96 -4.58 -67.72
N ASP A 443 15.22 -3.64 -68.33
CA ASP A 443 14.00 -3.73 -69.15
C ASP A 443 12.60 -3.54 -68.52
N VAL A 444 12.17 -2.26 -68.57
CA VAL A 444 11.07 -1.67 -69.38
C VAL A 444 9.88 -2.56 -69.84
N VAL A 445 8.70 -1.92 -69.89
CA VAL A 445 7.48 -2.15 -70.73
C VAL A 445 6.25 -2.55 -69.89
N VAL A 446 5.29 -1.67 -69.53
CA VAL A 446 4.25 -0.94 -70.31
C VAL A 446 2.90 -1.70 -70.45
N LEU A 447 1.86 -1.05 -69.90
CA LEU A 447 0.43 -0.97 -70.31
C LEU A 447 -0.59 -2.09 -70.03
N GLY A 448 -1.80 -1.61 -69.67
CA GLY A 448 -3.09 -2.15 -70.16
C GLY A 448 -4.04 -2.62 -69.05
N THR A 449 -4.86 -1.75 -68.44
CA THR A 449 -6.24 -1.35 -68.85
C THR A 449 -7.34 -2.36 -68.53
N ASP A 450 -8.34 -1.84 -67.81
CA ASP A 450 -9.79 -2.10 -67.89
C ASP A 450 -10.31 -3.52 -67.57
N SER A 451 -11.54 -3.75 -67.13
CA SER A 451 -12.67 -3.00 -66.53
C SER A 451 -13.83 -4.01 -66.56
N ALA A 452 -14.72 -3.97 -65.56
CA ALA A 452 -16.13 -4.39 -65.65
C ALA A 452 -16.43 -5.89 -65.92
N ASN A 453 -17.54 -6.50 -65.55
CA ASN A 453 -18.75 -6.19 -64.78
C ASN A 453 -19.63 -7.47 -64.83
N ALA A 454 -20.56 -7.60 -63.86
CA ALA A 454 -21.78 -8.42 -63.87
C ALA A 454 -21.59 -9.96 -63.92
N GLY A 455 -22.27 -10.78 -63.13
CA GLY A 455 -23.61 -10.68 -62.54
C GLY A 455 -24.39 -11.93 -62.99
N GLY A 456 -25.17 -12.56 -62.10
CA GLY A 456 -26.15 -13.55 -62.53
C GLY A 456 -26.28 -14.81 -61.66
N ASN A 457 -27.24 -14.70 -60.75
CA ASN A 457 -27.97 -15.73 -60.01
C ASN A 457 -28.41 -16.97 -60.83
N ASN A 458 -28.46 -18.17 -60.21
CA ASN A 458 -29.66 -19.02 -60.06
C ASN A 458 -29.36 -20.50 -59.68
N ASN A 459 -29.88 -20.90 -58.52
CA ASN A 459 -30.53 -22.15 -58.13
C ASN A 459 -30.30 -23.47 -58.92
N ASN A 460 -29.84 -24.52 -58.24
CA ASN A 460 -30.67 -25.60 -57.67
C ASN A 460 -29.96 -26.98 -57.65
N GLU A 461 -30.45 -27.82 -56.75
CA GLU A 461 -30.30 -29.28 -56.63
C GLU A 461 -29.18 -29.90 -55.78
N VAL A 462 -29.71 -30.59 -54.77
CA VAL A 462 -29.14 -31.46 -53.77
C VAL A 462 -28.79 -32.80 -54.41
N VAL A 463 -27.54 -33.25 -54.24
CA VAL A 463 -27.20 -34.68 -54.25
C VAL A 463 -26.34 -34.97 -53.04
N SER A 464 -26.90 -35.78 -52.14
CA SER A 464 -26.23 -36.35 -50.98
C SER A 464 -25.13 -37.31 -51.41
N ASN A 465 -23.94 -37.17 -50.83
CA ASN A 465 -23.07 -38.29 -50.51
C ASN A 465 -22.18 -37.91 -49.33
N GLY A 466 -22.34 -38.65 -48.23
CA GLY A 466 -21.58 -38.43 -47.01
C GLY A 466 -20.16 -39.00 -47.09
N LYS A 467 -19.25 -38.38 -46.34
CA LYS A 467 -18.42 -39.05 -45.32
C LYS A 467 -17.45 -38.05 -44.69
N GLU A 468 -17.14 -38.34 -43.44
CA GLU A 468 -16.04 -37.82 -42.62
C GLU A 468 -16.23 -36.42 -42.01
N THR A 469 -16.99 -36.42 -40.91
CA THR A 469 -16.73 -35.57 -39.75
C THR A 469 -15.27 -35.68 -39.32
N ALA A 470 -14.46 -34.68 -39.70
CA ALA A 470 -13.20 -34.39 -39.05
C ALA A 470 -13.50 -33.85 -37.65
N VAL A 471 -13.10 -34.62 -36.65
CA VAL A 471 -13.08 -34.21 -35.24
C VAL A 471 -12.07 -33.06 -35.12
N ILE A 472 -12.56 -31.83 -35.02
CA ILE A 472 -11.76 -30.73 -34.51
C ILE A 472 -11.58 -31.04 -33.02
N LYS A 473 -10.38 -31.44 -32.64
CA LYS A 473 -9.98 -31.40 -31.24
C LYS A 473 -10.00 -29.92 -30.86
N GLU A 474 -10.93 -29.54 -30.00
CA GLU A 474 -10.72 -28.38 -29.13
C GLU A 474 -9.43 -28.68 -28.35
N GLU A 475 -8.31 -28.11 -28.81
CA GLU A 475 -7.24 -27.77 -27.87
C GLU A 475 -7.83 -26.67 -27.00
N THR A 476 -8.37 -27.08 -25.86
CA THR A 476 -8.47 -26.20 -24.70
C THR A 476 -7.06 -25.67 -24.47
N GLN A 477 -6.81 -24.43 -24.89
CA GLN A 477 -5.80 -23.64 -24.23
C GLN A 477 -6.22 -23.63 -22.77
N ASP A 478 -5.55 -24.47 -21.97
CA ASP A 478 -5.56 -24.33 -20.53
C ASP A 478 -5.09 -22.91 -20.26
N GLU A 479 -6.05 -22.00 -20.05
CA GLU A 479 -5.82 -20.72 -19.44
C GLU A 479 -5.02 -21.04 -18.18
N VAL A 480 -3.73 -20.71 -18.18
CA VAL A 480 -2.88 -20.92 -17.02
C VAL A 480 -3.39 -19.97 -15.96
N VAL A 481 -4.40 -20.41 -15.19
CA VAL A 481 -4.90 -19.71 -14.02
C VAL A 481 -3.72 -19.66 -13.07
N GLN A 482 -2.98 -18.54 -13.12
CA GLN A 482 -1.91 -18.28 -12.19
C GLN A 482 -2.50 -18.44 -10.79
N PRO A 483 -1.94 -19.31 -9.94
CA PRO A 483 -2.51 -19.54 -8.62
C PRO A 483 -2.58 -18.20 -7.90
N LYS A 484 -3.78 -17.83 -7.45
CA LYS A 484 -4.01 -16.57 -6.72
C LYS A 484 -3.12 -16.57 -5.49
N LEU A 485 -2.02 -15.85 -5.57
CA LEU A 485 -1.04 -15.77 -4.49
C LEU A 485 -1.72 -15.13 -3.27
N ASN A 486 -1.36 -15.58 -2.08
CA ASN A 486 -1.81 -15.02 -0.81
C ASN A 486 -0.64 -14.41 0.00
N MET A 487 0.55 -14.35 -0.61
CA MET A 487 1.78 -13.78 -0.06
C MET A 487 2.79 -13.50 -1.17
N THR A 488 3.70 -12.55 -0.94
CA THR A 488 4.81 -12.25 -1.86
C THR A 488 5.99 -13.14 -1.53
N TYR A 489 6.64 -13.64 -2.57
CA TYR A 489 7.81 -14.51 -2.47
C TYR A 489 9.09 -13.74 -2.73
N PHE A 490 10.17 -14.20 -2.10
CA PHE A 490 11.47 -13.54 -2.14
C PHE A 490 12.59 -14.51 -2.54
N LYS A 491 13.66 -13.96 -3.09
CA LYS A 491 14.92 -14.62 -3.42
C LYS A 491 16.02 -14.14 -2.46
N GLY A 492 16.92 -15.05 -2.08
CA GLY A 492 18.05 -14.76 -1.20
C GLY A 492 18.48 -15.99 -0.39
N GLY A 493 19.64 -15.93 0.25
CA GLY A 493 20.12 -17.03 1.09
C GLY A 493 19.26 -17.19 2.35
N SER A 494 18.49 -18.28 2.44
CA SER A 494 17.53 -18.53 3.53
C SER A 494 18.10 -19.26 4.75
N LYS A 495 19.29 -19.87 4.65
CA LYS A 495 19.86 -20.78 5.68
C LYS A 495 20.01 -20.19 7.09
N LYS A 496 20.00 -18.86 7.22
CA LYS A 496 20.14 -18.12 8.49
C LYS A 496 18.85 -17.43 8.96
N TYR A 497 17.75 -17.59 8.22
CA TYR A 497 16.48 -16.96 8.53
C TYR A 497 15.52 -17.99 9.13
N TYR A 498 14.59 -17.52 9.95
CA TYR A 498 13.50 -18.31 10.52
C TYR A 498 12.18 -17.55 10.44
N PRO A 499 11.02 -18.25 10.41
CA PRO A 499 9.71 -17.60 10.47
C PRO A 499 9.60 -16.69 11.70
N GLY A 500 9.03 -15.50 11.52
CA GLY A 500 8.92 -14.49 12.58
C GLY A 500 10.00 -13.40 12.56
N MET A 501 11.13 -13.58 11.87
CA MET A 501 12.04 -12.47 11.60
C MET A 501 11.33 -11.37 10.82
N LEU A 502 11.65 -10.10 11.08
CA LEU A 502 10.97 -8.98 10.43
C LEU A 502 11.67 -8.57 9.15
N ILE A 503 10.93 -8.12 8.15
CA ILE A 503 11.46 -7.52 6.92
C ILE A 503 11.02 -6.06 6.83
N ARG A 504 11.92 -5.23 6.32
CA ARG A 504 11.69 -3.81 6.05
C ARG A 504 12.21 -3.46 4.68
N GLN A 505 11.42 -2.74 3.88
CA GLN A 505 11.83 -2.30 2.55
C GLN A 505 13.01 -1.33 2.67
N VAL A 506 14.04 -1.55 1.86
CA VAL A 506 15.20 -0.65 1.75
C VAL A 506 15.13 0.13 0.45
N LYS A 507 15.69 1.35 0.45
CA LYS A 507 15.80 2.19 -0.75
C LYS A 507 16.73 1.56 -1.78
#